data_AF-A0A6A7KTH5-F1
#
_entry.id   AF-A0A6A7KTH5-F1
#
_cell.length_a   1.000
_cell.length_b   1.000
_cell.length_c   1.000
_cell.angle_alpha   90.00
_cell.angle_beta   90.00
_cell.angle_gamma   90.00
#
_symmetry.space_group_name_H-M   'P 1'
#
loop_
_entity.id
_entity.type
_entity.pdbx_description
1 polymer ?
#
loop_
_entity_poly.entity_id
_entity_poly.type
_entity_poly.pdbx_seq_one_letter_code
_entity_poly.pdbx_strand_id
1 'polypeptide(L)'
;MKKYEPSFANRLSAAAKAKKTQIENARAVDPAKDPGFAERQAARQALSVAREARAAERKAAKEAETLRKAAERAAEAEARAAALVAEQERLEADAAEQERRAIAVEAERKAARDARYAARKARQK
;
A
#
# COMPACT_ATOMS: atom_id res chain seq x y z
N MET A 1 -25.90 27.43 52.64
CA MET A 1 -27.01 26.48 52.45
C MET A 1 -26.53 25.08 52.82
N LYS A 2 -27.17 24.43 53.80
CA LYS A 2 -26.75 23.12 54.33
C LYS A 2 -27.14 22.04 53.30
N LYS A 3 -26.16 21.32 52.75
CA LYS A 3 -26.40 20.21 51.81
C LYS A 3 -27.09 19.09 52.60
N TYR A 4 -28.35 18.79 52.27
CA TYR A 4 -29.07 17.69 52.89
C TYR A 4 -28.66 16.38 52.21
N GLU A 5 -27.94 15.52 52.92
CA GLU A 5 -27.64 14.19 52.42
C GLU A 5 -28.81 13.23 52.70
N PRO A 6 -29.33 12.54 51.67
CA PRO A 6 -30.42 11.60 51.86
C PRO A 6 -29.96 10.39 52.70
N SER A 7 -30.74 10.08 53.73
CA SER A 7 -30.53 8.89 54.58
C SER A 7 -30.49 7.60 53.75
N PHE A 8 -29.90 6.54 54.31
CA PHE A 8 -29.82 5.23 53.65
C PHE A 8 -31.21 4.69 53.22
N ALA A 9 -32.23 4.86 54.07
CA ALA A 9 -33.61 4.49 53.75
C ALA A 9 -34.16 5.30 52.55
N ASN A 10 -33.85 6.59 52.48
CA ASN A 10 -34.24 7.44 51.34
C ASN A 10 -33.56 6.98 50.05
N ARG A 11 -32.29 6.59 50.10
CA ARG A 11 -31.56 6.04 48.95
C ARG A 11 -32.13 4.71 48.47
N LEU A 12 -32.45 3.79 49.38
CA LEU A 12 -33.06 2.50 49.04
C LEU A 12 -34.44 2.66 48.39
N SER A 13 -35.28 3.54 48.95
CA SER A 13 -36.61 3.85 48.40
C SER A 13 -36.51 4.49 47.02
N ALA A 14 -35.57 5.42 46.82
CA ALA A 14 -35.33 6.04 45.53
C ALA A 14 -34.87 5.02 44.47
N ALA A 15 -33.96 4.11 44.83
CA ALA A 15 -33.50 3.05 43.93
C ALA A 15 -34.63 2.08 43.54
N ALA A 16 -35.48 1.70 44.49
CA ALA A 16 -36.64 0.84 44.23
C ALA A 16 -37.66 1.52 43.29
N LYS A 17 -37.93 2.81 43.50
CA LYS A 17 -38.78 3.62 42.62
C LYS A 17 -38.19 3.72 41.22
N ALA A 18 -36.90 4.04 41.10
CA ALA A 18 -36.22 4.11 39.81
C ALA A 18 -36.27 2.79 39.04
N LYS A 19 -36.07 1.65 39.73
CA LYS A 19 -36.18 0.32 39.11
C LYS A 19 -37.60 0.01 38.65
N LYS A 20 -38.59 0.36 39.47
CA LYS A 20 -40.02 0.23 39.11
C LYS A 20 -40.33 1.03 37.84
N THR A 21 -39.91 2.30 37.78
CA THR A 21 -40.09 3.16 36.61
C THR A 21 -39.38 2.61 35.38
N GLN A 22 -38.16 2.07 35.51
CA GLN A 22 -37.46 1.42 34.38
C GLN A 22 -38.23 0.22 33.82
N ILE A 23 -38.77 -0.63 34.71
CA ILE A 23 -39.56 -1.81 34.30
C ILE A 23 -40.87 -1.38 33.64
N GLU A 24 -41.54 -0.35 34.17
CA GLU A 24 -42.75 0.21 33.59
C GLU A 24 -42.49 0.81 32.20
N ASN A 25 -41.41 1.58 32.04
CA ASN A 25 -41.00 2.11 30.75
C ASN A 25 -40.66 1.00 29.74
N ALA A 26 -39.94 -0.05 30.16
CA ALA A 26 -39.65 -1.20 29.30
C ALA A 26 -40.92 -1.93 28.85
N ARG A 27 -41.91 -2.08 29.75
CA ARG A 27 -43.23 -2.67 29.43
C ARG A 27 -44.10 -1.77 28.56
N ALA A 28 -43.91 -0.45 28.62
CA ALA A 28 -44.62 0.50 27.77
C ALA A 28 -44.09 0.49 26.33
N VAL A 29 -42.78 0.25 26.15
CA VAL A 29 -42.12 0.12 24.83
C VAL A 29 -41.97 -1.35 24.42
N ASP A 30 -42.83 -2.23 24.95
CA ASP A 30 -42.80 -3.66 24.65
C ASP A 30 -43.07 -3.90 23.15
N PRO A 31 -42.12 -4.51 22.42
CA PRO A 31 -42.29 -4.83 21.00
C PRO A 31 -43.54 -5.63 20.67
N ALA A 32 -44.05 -6.45 21.59
CA ALA A 32 -45.25 -7.25 21.39
C ALA A 32 -46.53 -6.39 21.29
N LYS A 33 -46.49 -5.13 21.74
CA LYS A 33 -47.62 -4.20 21.72
C LYS A 33 -47.58 -3.23 20.54
N ASP A 34 -46.50 -3.22 19.78
CA ASP A 34 -46.32 -2.33 18.63
C ASP A 34 -46.53 -3.10 17.31
N PRO A 35 -47.66 -2.87 16.60
CA PRO A 35 -47.96 -3.58 15.37
C PRO A 35 -46.94 -3.32 14.25
N GLY A 36 -46.21 -2.19 14.28
CA GLY A 36 -45.20 -1.85 13.28
C GLY A 36 -43.79 -2.31 13.63
N PHE A 37 -43.57 -2.94 14.80
CA PHE A 37 -42.22 -3.34 15.22
C PHE A 37 -41.62 -4.40 14.28
N ALA A 38 -42.41 -5.41 13.90
CA ALA A 38 -41.97 -6.47 12.99
C ALA A 38 -41.56 -5.91 11.62
N GLU A 39 -42.34 -4.97 11.07
CA GLU A 39 -42.04 -4.31 9.79
C GLU A 39 -40.76 -3.48 9.87
N ARG A 40 -40.57 -2.69 10.93
CA ARG A 40 -39.34 -1.91 11.11
C ARG A 40 -38.11 -2.80 11.32
N GLN A 41 -38.26 -3.92 12.02
CA GLN A 41 -37.18 -4.88 12.18
C GLN A 41 -36.81 -5.54 10.86
N ALA A 42 -37.81 -5.97 10.07
CA ALA A 42 -37.59 -6.52 8.74
C ALA A 42 -36.91 -5.50 7.80
N ALA A 43 -37.35 -4.24 7.82
CA ALA A 43 -36.73 -3.17 7.04
C ALA A 43 -35.27 -2.92 7.44
N ARG A 44 -34.96 -2.92 8.76
CA ARG A 44 -33.57 -2.79 9.25
C ARG A 44 -32.70 -3.97 8.83
N GLN A 45 -33.22 -5.19 8.92
CA GLN A 45 -32.53 -6.40 8.50
C GLN A 45 -32.24 -6.37 6.99
N ALA A 46 -33.23 -6.04 6.17
CA ALA A 46 -33.04 -5.90 4.71
C ALA A 46 -31.98 -4.85 4.38
N LEU A 47 -31.98 -3.71 5.08
CA LEU A 47 -30.95 -2.68 4.93
C LEU A 47 -29.57 -3.16 5.37
N SER A 48 -29.46 -3.95 6.45
CA SER A 48 -28.19 -4.53 6.90
C SER A 48 -27.63 -5.47 5.86
N VAL A 49 -28.44 -6.42 5.38
CA VAL A 49 -28.06 -7.38 4.33
C VAL A 49 -27.61 -6.64 3.06
N ALA A 50 -28.34 -5.61 2.62
CA ALA A 50 -27.95 -4.82 1.46
C ALA A 50 -26.66 -3.98 1.68
N ARG A 51 -26.36 -3.59 2.92
CA ARG A 51 -25.08 -2.92 3.25
C ARG A 51 -23.93 -3.91 3.29
N GLU A 52 -24.14 -5.09 3.86
CA GLU A 52 -23.16 -6.17 3.93
C GLU A 52 -22.79 -6.67 2.53
N ALA A 53 -23.78 -6.90 1.65
CA ALA A 53 -23.55 -7.27 0.26
C ALA A 53 -22.67 -6.23 -0.47
N ARG A 54 -23.03 -4.95 -0.39
CA ARG A 54 -22.24 -3.86 -0.99
C ARG A 54 -20.85 -3.73 -0.37
N ALA A 55 -20.69 -4.03 0.93
CA ALA A 55 -19.39 -4.00 1.59
C ALA A 55 -18.51 -5.17 1.12
N ALA A 56 -19.09 -6.36 0.97
CA ALA A 56 -18.40 -7.53 0.44
C ALA A 56 -17.95 -7.32 -1.01
N GLU A 57 -18.82 -6.80 -1.88
CA GLU A 57 -18.48 -6.45 -3.26
C GLU A 57 -17.34 -5.43 -3.34
N ARG A 58 -17.43 -4.34 -2.56
CA ARG A 58 -16.35 -3.34 -2.50
C ARG A 58 -15.05 -3.91 -1.98
N LYS A 59 -15.10 -4.83 -1.00
CA LYS A 59 -13.91 -5.47 -0.47
C LYS A 59 -13.25 -6.36 -1.53
N ALA A 60 -14.02 -7.21 -2.20
CA ALA A 60 -13.53 -8.05 -3.29
C ALA A 60 -12.94 -7.22 -4.45
N ALA A 61 -13.60 -6.12 -4.84
CA ALA A 61 -13.08 -5.23 -5.87
C ALA A 61 -11.76 -4.56 -5.47
N LYS A 62 -11.64 -4.10 -4.22
CA LYS A 62 -10.39 -3.53 -3.70
C LYS A 62 -9.28 -4.56 -3.63
N GLU A 63 -9.57 -5.77 -3.17
CA GLU A 63 -8.58 -6.86 -3.14
C GLU A 63 -8.07 -7.18 -4.55
N ALA A 64 -8.97 -7.32 -5.52
CA ALA A 64 -8.60 -7.52 -6.92
C ALA A 64 -7.74 -6.36 -7.47
N GLU A 65 -8.11 -5.10 -7.20
CA GLU A 65 -7.33 -3.93 -7.61
C GLU A 65 -5.94 -3.92 -6.97
N THR A 66 -5.84 -4.21 -5.66
CA THR A 66 -4.57 -4.25 -4.95
C THR A 66 -3.64 -5.33 -5.51
N LEU A 67 -4.17 -6.51 -5.85
CA LEU A 67 -3.42 -7.57 -6.48
C LEU A 67 -2.92 -7.16 -7.88
N ARG A 68 -3.78 -6.52 -8.69
CA ARG A 68 -3.38 -6.02 -10.01
C ARG A 68 -2.26 -4.98 -9.91
N LYS A 69 -2.41 -4.00 -9.02
CA LYS A 69 -1.39 -2.96 -8.78
C LYS A 69 -0.09 -3.53 -8.24
N ALA A 70 -0.16 -4.56 -7.38
CA ALA A 70 1.04 -5.24 -6.88
C ALA A 70 1.77 -5.97 -8.01
N ALA A 71 1.06 -6.69 -8.87
CA ALA A 71 1.63 -7.36 -10.03
C ALA A 71 2.23 -6.37 -11.04
N GLU A 72 1.55 -5.27 -11.33
CA GLU A 72 2.05 -4.21 -12.21
C GLU A 72 3.35 -3.58 -11.67
N ARG A 73 3.38 -3.24 -10.37
CA ARG A 73 4.59 -2.72 -9.72
C ARG A 73 5.75 -3.70 -9.73
N ALA A 74 5.48 -4.99 -9.55
CA ALA A 74 6.51 -6.02 -9.61
C ALA A 74 7.09 -6.11 -11.03
N ALA A 75 6.22 -6.14 -12.06
CA ALA A 75 6.65 -6.16 -13.45
C ALA A 75 7.44 -4.89 -13.84
N GLU A 76 7.00 -3.71 -13.39
CA GLU A 76 7.75 -2.46 -13.59
C GLU A 76 9.13 -2.49 -12.90
N ALA A 77 9.21 -3.01 -11.68
CA ALA A 77 10.47 -3.11 -10.94
C ALA A 77 11.45 -4.05 -11.64
N GLU A 78 10.97 -5.21 -12.12
CA GLU A 78 11.77 -6.16 -12.91
C GLU A 78 12.24 -5.54 -14.23
N ALA A 79 11.35 -4.84 -14.95
CA ALA A 79 11.71 -4.17 -16.20
C ALA A 79 12.77 -3.07 -15.98
N ARG A 80 12.65 -2.29 -14.90
CA ARG A 80 13.65 -1.27 -14.54
C ARG A 80 14.98 -1.91 -14.16
N ALA A 81 14.98 -3.00 -13.39
CA ALA A 81 16.20 -3.71 -13.02
C ALA A 81 16.90 -4.26 -14.26
N ALA A 82 16.16 -4.90 -15.17
CA ALA A 82 16.70 -5.38 -16.45
C ALA A 82 17.26 -4.25 -17.31
N ALA A 83 16.59 -3.10 -17.37
CA ALA A 83 17.08 -1.93 -18.11
C ALA A 83 18.38 -1.37 -17.53
N LEU A 84 18.52 -1.33 -16.20
CA LEU A 84 19.76 -0.88 -15.54
C LEU A 84 20.92 -1.84 -15.81
N VAL A 85 20.69 -3.16 -15.74
CA VAL A 85 21.72 -4.15 -16.07
C VAL A 85 22.15 -4.02 -17.52
N ALA A 86 21.20 -3.91 -18.45
CA ALA A 86 21.51 -3.74 -19.87
C ALA A 86 22.27 -2.42 -20.16
N GLU A 87 21.96 -1.35 -19.45
CA GLU A 87 22.70 -0.08 -19.57
C GLU A 87 24.13 -0.22 -19.04
N GLN A 88 24.32 -0.86 -17.89
CA GLN A 88 25.64 -1.12 -17.33
C GLN A 88 26.49 -1.98 -18.27
N GLU A 89 25.94 -3.08 -18.79
CA GLU A 89 26.64 -3.94 -19.76
C GLU A 89 27.04 -3.18 -21.02
N ARG A 90 26.19 -2.26 -21.50
CA ARG A 90 26.53 -1.40 -22.63
C ARG A 90 27.66 -0.44 -22.32
N LEU A 91 27.63 0.22 -21.16
CA LEU A 91 28.69 1.13 -20.76
C LEU A 91 30.03 0.40 -20.59
N GLU A 92 30.02 -0.80 -20.02
CA GLU A 92 31.22 -1.64 -19.88
C GLU A 92 31.76 -2.08 -21.24
N ALA A 93 30.89 -2.51 -22.16
CA ALA A 93 31.27 -2.88 -23.51
C ALA A 93 31.87 -1.68 -24.28
N ASP A 94 31.24 -0.51 -24.19
CA ASP A 94 31.71 0.72 -24.81
C ASP A 94 33.09 1.12 -24.24
N ALA A 95 33.27 1.06 -22.91
CA ALA A 95 34.55 1.35 -22.26
C ALA A 95 35.67 0.39 -22.72
N ALA A 96 35.38 -0.92 -22.77
CA ALA A 96 36.33 -1.92 -23.25
C ALA A 96 36.69 -1.72 -24.73
N GLU A 97 35.74 -1.28 -25.56
CA GLU A 97 36.02 -0.95 -26.96
C GLU A 97 36.92 0.28 -27.07
N GLN A 98 36.67 1.34 -26.30
CA GLN A 98 37.51 2.54 -26.30
C GLN A 98 38.94 2.23 -25.85
N GLU A 99 39.11 1.39 -24.83
CA GLU A 99 40.43 0.96 -24.38
C GLU A 99 41.18 0.20 -25.47
N ARG A 100 40.52 -0.76 -26.15
CA ARG A 100 41.12 -1.48 -27.28
C ARG A 100 41.52 -0.56 -28.42
N ARG A 101 40.67 0.41 -28.76
CA ARG A 101 40.96 1.43 -29.77
C ARG A 101 42.16 2.28 -29.36
N ALA A 102 42.24 2.70 -28.10
CA ALA A 102 43.38 3.48 -27.59
C ALA A 102 44.69 2.70 -27.69
N ILE A 103 44.70 1.43 -27.28
CA ILE A 103 45.86 0.54 -27.39
C ILE A 103 46.30 0.38 -28.85
N ALA A 104 45.36 0.18 -29.77
CA ALA A 104 45.65 0.07 -31.20
C ALA A 104 46.29 1.35 -31.76
N VAL A 105 45.74 2.52 -31.42
CA VAL A 105 46.28 3.82 -31.84
C VAL A 105 47.69 4.05 -31.27
N GLU A 106 47.94 3.65 -30.03
CA GLU A 106 49.28 3.74 -29.44
C GLU A 106 50.29 2.81 -30.11
N ALA A 107 49.88 1.57 -30.44
CA ALA A 107 50.70 0.63 -31.18
C ALA A 107 51.04 1.15 -32.59
N GLU A 108 50.08 1.72 -33.31
CA GLU A 108 50.31 2.36 -34.62
C GLU A 108 51.27 3.54 -34.52
N ARG A 109 51.10 4.42 -33.52
CA ARG A 109 52.01 5.55 -33.28
C ARG A 109 53.42 5.08 -33.00
N LYS A 110 53.58 4.01 -32.21
CA LYS A 110 54.88 3.41 -31.93
C LYS A 110 55.51 2.83 -33.20
N ALA A 111 54.78 2.03 -33.96
CA ALA A 111 55.24 1.48 -35.23
C ALA A 111 55.68 2.57 -36.23
N ALA A 112 54.92 3.67 -36.32
CA ALA A 112 55.28 4.82 -37.16
C ALA A 112 56.57 5.52 -36.68
N ARG A 113 56.76 5.67 -35.36
CA ARG A 113 58.01 6.22 -34.80
C ARG A 113 59.20 5.31 -35.10
N ASP A 114 59.04 4.00 -34.90
CA ASP A 114 60.09 3.02 -35.12
C ASP A 114 60.49 2.96 -36.60
N ALA A 115 59.52 3.03 -37.52
CA ALA A 115 59.77 3.12 -38.96
C ALA A 115 60.54 4.40 -39.34
N ARG A 116 60.18 5.56 -38.76
CA ARG A 116 60.93 6.82 -38.95
C ARG A 116 62.35 6.73 -38.44
N TYR A 117 62.55 6.11 -37.26
CA TYR A 117 63.87 5.93 -36.68
C TYR A 117 64.74 5.00 -37.53
N ALA A 118 64.18 3.88 -38.00
CA ALA A 118 64.85 2.96 -38.92
C ALA A 118 65.25 3.65 -40.23
N ALA A 119 64.35 4.42 -40.84
CA ALA A 119 64.62 5.18 -42.07
C ALA A 119 65.73 6.23 -41.86
N ARG A 120 65.73 6.94 -40.71
CA ARG A 120 66.80 7.90 -40.38
C ARG A 120 68.14 7.20 -40.22
N LYS A 121 68.19 6.07 -39.50
CA LYS A 121 69.42 5.30 -39.29
C LYS A 121 69.98 4.76 -40.60
N ALA A 122 69.11 4.31 -41.52
CA ALA A 122 69.50 3.84 -42.85
C ALA A 122 70.12 4.94 -43.72
N ARG A 123 69.77 6.22 -43.52
CA ARG A 123 70.39 7.37 -44.23
C ARG A 123 71.74 7.81 -43.65
N GLN A 124 72.05 7.41 -42.42
CA GLN A 124 73.31 7.76 -41.74
C GLN A 124 74.40 6.70 -41.91
N LYS A 125 74.06 5.52 -42.43
CA LYS A 125 75.00 4.57 -43.03
C LYS A 125 75.25 4.96 -44.48
#